data_AF-A0A8J4YHI8-F1
#
_entry.id   AF-A0A8J4YHI8-F1
#
_cell.length_a   1.000
_cell.length_b   1.000
_cell.length_c   1.000
_cell.angle_alpha   90.00
_cell.angle_beta   90.00
_cell.angle_gamma   90.00
#
_symmetry.space_group_name_H-M   'P 1'
#
loop_
_entity.id
_entity.type
_entity.pdbx_description
1 polymer ?
#
loop_
_entity_poly.entity_id
_entity_poly.type
_entity_poly.pdbx_seq_one_letter_code
_entity_poly.pdbx_strand_id
1 'polypeptide(L)'
;MPLCLTKTASNSGVHGGAAKLLEQQLDRKVFYLACRHHILEVLVGAVWENLFGKVKSPENPWFKHFKDVWTDLPQTTLQPCPSDKNG
;
A
#
# COMPACT_ATOMS: atom_id res chain seq x y z
N MET A 1 -16.75 -11.24 -4.05
CA MET A 1 -15.33 -11.64 -4.20
C MET A 1 -14.45 -10.42 -4.04
N PRO A 2 -13.47 -10.43 -3.13
CA PRO A 2 -12.50 -9.35 -2.99
C PRO A 2 -11.39 -9.47 -4.04
N LEU A 3 -11.03 -8.35 -4.68
CA LEU A 3 -9.98 -8.27 -5.69
C LEU A 3 -8.84 -7.38 -5.15
N CYS A 4 -7.66 -7.95 -5.01
CA CYS A 4 -6.46 -7.23 -4.54
C CYS A 4 -5.72 -6.64 -5.74
N LEU A 5 -5.68 -5.31 -5.84
CA LEU A 5 -5.08 -4.60 -6.97
C LEU A 5 -3.94 -3.70 -6.50
N THR A 6 -2.88 -3.61 -7.30
CA THR A 6 -1.88 -2.54 -7.13
C THR A 6 -2.48 -1.22 -7.61
N LYS A 7 -2.16 -0.09 -6.96
CA LYS A 7 -2.68 1.24 -7.32
C LYS A 7 -1.97 1.79 -8.56
N THR A 8 -2.15 1.14 -9.69
CA THR A 8 -1.83 1.72 -10.99
C THR A 8 -3.14 2.07 -11.69
N ALA A 9 -3.15 3.15 -12.48
CA ALA A 9 -4.33 3.57 -13.23
C ALA A 9 -4.85 2.46 -14.16
N SER A 10 -3.96 1.58 -14.63
CA SER A 10 -4.32 0.38 -15.41
C SER A 10 -5.27 -0.57 -14.66
N ASN A 11 -5.21 -0.58 -13.32
CA ASN A 11 -6.04 -1.44 -12.50
C ASN A 11 -7.32 -0.75 -12.04
N SER A 12 -7.23 0.52 -11.61
CA SER A 12 -8.33 1.27 -10.98
C SER A 12 -9.00 2.33 -11.86
N GLY A 13 -8.58 2.48 -13.12
CA GLY A 13 -9.09 3.50 -14.02
C GLY A 13 -10.61 3.44 -14.19
N VAL A 14 -11.29 4.57 -14.02
CA VAL A 14 -12.76 4.67 -14.09
C VAL A 14 -13.31 4.26 -15.46
N HIS A 15 -12.56 4.53 -16.53
CA HIS A 15 -12.99 4.29 -17.93
C HIS A 15 -12.38 3.04 -18.58
N GLY A 16 -11.45 2.35 -17.93
CA GLY A 16 -10.73 1.23 -18.56
C GLY A 16 -9.82 0.43 -17.63
N GLY A 17 -9.93 0.61 -16.32
CA GLY A 17 -9.18 -0.19 -15.37
C GLY A 17 -9.60 -1.66 -15.43
N ALA A 18 -8.66 -2.59 -15.26
CA ALA A 18 -8.93 -4.02 -15.23
C ALA A 18 -10.11 -4.37 -14.29
N ALA A 19 -10.22 -3.64 -13.18
CA ALA A 19 -11.28 -3.85 -12.22
C ALA A 19 -12.67 -3.39 -12.71
N LYS A 20 -12.72 -2.33 -13.53
CA LYS A 20 -13.95 -1.87 -14.19
C LYS A 20 -14.40 -2.88 -15.25
N LEU A 21 -13.46 -3.42 -16.02
CA LEU A 21 -13.74 -4.47 -17.01
C LEU A 21 -14.26 -5.75 -16.32
N LEU A 22 -13.68 -6.13 -15.18
CA LEU A 22 -14.16 -7.27 -14.40
C LEU A 22 -15.56 -7.05 -13.83
N GLU A 23 -15.91 -5.84 -13.37
CA GLU A 23 -17.30 -5.52 -12.97
C GLU A 23 -18.29 -5.72 -14.11
N GLN A 24 -17.93 -5.31 -15.33
CA GLN A 24 -18.78 -5.44 -16.52
C GLN A 24 -18.96 -6.90 -16.94
N GLN A 25 -17.91 -7.72 -16.85
CA GLN A 25 -17.97 -9.13 -17.20
C GLN A 25 -18.74 -9.97 -16.17
N LEU A 26 -18.66 -9.61 -14.89
CA LEU A 26 -19.29 -10.34 -13.79
C LEU A 26 -20.69 -9.82 -13.43
N ASP A 27 -21.14 -8.75 -14.09
CA ASP A 27 -22.38 -8.00 -13.80
C ASP A 27 -22.61 -7.73 -12.31
N ARG A 28 -21.53 -7.46 -11.58
CA ARG A 28 -21.57 -7.21 -10.14
C ARG A 28 -20.41 -6.34 -9.70
N LYS A 29 -20.63 -5.61 -8.60
CA LYS A 29 -19.59 -4.83 -7.94
C LYS A 29 -18.54 -5.75 -7.32
N VAL A 30 -17.27 -5.46 -7.59
CA VAL A 30 -16.13 -6.11 -6.92
C VAL A 30 -15.60 -5.23 -5.82
N PHE A 31 -15.26 -5.85 -4.69
CA PHE A 31 -14.68 -5.13 -3.56
C PHE A 31 -13.20 -4.89 -3.83
N TYR A 32 -12.82 -3.62 -3.98
CA TYR A 32 -11.43 -3.24 -4.21
C TYR A 32 -10.67 -3.28 -2.89
N LEU A 33 -9.73 -4.21 -2.76
CA LEU A 33 -8.78 -4.19 -1.67
C LEU A 33 -7.48 -3.58 -2.18
N ALA A 34 -7.06 -2.51 -1.51
CA ALA A 34 -5.71 -2.00 -1.65
C ALA A 34 -4.73 -3.13 -1.29
N CYS A 35 -3.75 -3.40 -2.17
CA CYS A 35 -2.70 -4.34 -1.82
C CYS A 35 -1.95 -3.86 -0.56
N ARG A 36 -1.32 -4.78 0.19
CA ARG A 36 -0.59 -4.45 1.42
C ARG A 36 0.41 -3.31 1.21
N HIS A 37 1.08 -3.29 0.06
CA HIS A 37 1.99 -2.20 -0.32
C HIS A 37 1.28 -0.84 -0.39
N HIS A 38 0.08 -0.77 -0.97
CA HIS A 38 -0.64 0.49 -1.07
C HIS A 38 -1.19 0.97 0.29
N ILE A 39 -1.63 0.05 1.15
CA ILE A 39 -2.05 0.39 2.52
C ILE A 39 -0.87 0.99 3.30
N LEU A 40 0.30 0.35 3.20
CA LEU A 40 1.52 0.83 3.85
C LEU A 40 1.96 2.19 3.29
N GLU A 41 1.91 2.39 1.97
CA GLU A 41 2.22 3.68 1.34
C GLU A 41 1.36 4.82 1.89
N VAL A 42 0.04 4.61 2.03
CA VAL A 42 -0.88 5.63 2.57
C VAL A 42 -0.61 5.90 4.06
N LEU A 43 -0.43 4.85 4.86
CA LEU A 43 -0.16 4.99 6.30
C LEU A 43 1.17 5.69 6.54
N VAL A 44 2.24 5.24 5.87
CA VAL A 44 3.58 5.84 5.97
C VAL A 44 3.54 7.28 5.48
N GLY A 45 2.83 7.57 4.39
CA GLY A 45 2.64 8.94 3.88
C GLY A 45 1.95 9.85 4.90
N ALA A 46 0.86 9.39 5.53
CA ALA A 46 0.12 10.16 6.52
C ALA A 46 0.93 10.40 7.81
N VAL A 47 1.63 9.36 8.31
CA VAL A 47 2.52 9.48 9.47
C VAL A 47 3.65 10.44 9.17
N TRP A 48 4.25 10.34 7.97
CA TRP A 48 5.31 11.23 7.55
C TRP A 48 4.85 12.70 7.51
N GLU A 49 3.71 12.98 6.89
CA GLU A 49 3.19 14.36 6.80
C GLU A 49 2.89 14.95 8.18
N ASN A 50 2.41 14.14 9.13
CA ASN A 50 2.19 14.56 10.51
C ASN A 50 3.50 14.85 11.26
N LEU A 51 4.52 14.02 11.08
CA LEU A 51 5.77 14.12 11.85
C LEU A 51 6.77 15.12 11.25
N PHE A 52 6.82 15.22 9.91
CA PHE A 52 7.87 15.92 9.19
C PHE A 52 7.33 16.94 8.18
N GLY A 53 6.01 17.06 8.03
CA GLY A 53 5.35 17.99 7.11
C GLY A 53 5.29 17.49 5.66
N LYS A 54 4.73 18.33 4.77
CA LYS A 54 4.56 17.99 3.35
C LYS A 54 5.89 17.83 2.64
N VAL A 55 6.10 16.66 2.04
CA VAL A 55 7.21 16.40 1.14
C VAL A 55 6.90 17.02 -0.23
N LYS A 56 7.78 17.91 -0.71
CA LYS A 56 7.61 18.60 -1.99
C LYS A 56 8.24 17.84 -3.17
N SER A 57 9.04 16.80 -2.93
CA SER A 57 9.75 16.05 -3.97
C SER A 57 9.85 14.55 -3.66
N PRO A 58 9.70 13.68 -4.67
CA PRO A 58 9.89 12.23 -4.52
C PRO A 58 11.34 11.85 -4.15
N GLU A 59 12.31 12.75 -4.32
CA GLU A 59 13.71 12.57 -3.93
C GLU A 59 13.99 13.08 -2.51
N ASN A 60 13.20 12.67 -1.54
CA ASN A 60 13.52 12.96 -0.15
C ASN A 60 14.77 12.14 0.27
N PRO A 61 15.85 12.78 0.78
CA PRO A 61 17.08 12.11 1.19
C PRO A 61 16.84 10.93 2.15
N TRP A 62 15.82 11.03 3.00
CA TRP A 62 15.43 9.95 3.92
C TRP A 62 14.94 8.71 3.20
N PHE A 63 14.16 8.85 2.13
CA PHE A 63 13.70 7.72 1.33
C PHE A 63 14.84 7.10 0.53
N LYS A 64 15.79 7.92 0.04
CA LYS A 64 16.98 7.42 -0.64
C LYS A 64 17.85 6.61 0.31
N HIS A 65 18.15 7.17 1.48
CA HIS A 65 18.89 6.46 2.51
C HIS A 65 18.19 5.16 2.93
N PHE A 66 16.87 5.23 3.19
CA PHE A 66 16.07 4.05 3.54
C PHE A 66 16.11 2.97 2.45
N LYS A 67 16.05 3.36 1.18
CA LYS A 67 16.18 2.43 0.05
C LYS A 67 17.56 1.78 0.01
N ASP A 68 18.61 2.52 0.34
CA ASP A 68 19.98 2.01 0.37
C ASP A 68 20.19 1.01 1.51
N VAL A 69 19.63 1.25 2.71
CA VAL A 69 19.69 0.29 3.82
C VAL A 69 18.66 -0.84 3.74
N TRP A 70 17.65 -0.75 2.86
CA TRP A 70 16.57 -1.73 2.77
C TRP A 70 17.05 -3.15 2.48
N THR A 71 18.12 -3.31 1.69
CA THR A 71 18.72 -4.61 1.38
C THR A 71 19.44 -5.24 2.56
N ASP A 72 19.91 -4.42 3.50
CA ASP A 72 20.71 -4.84 4.66
C ASP A 72 19.84 -5.00 5.91
N LEU A 73 18.61 -4.51 5.87
CA LEU A 73 17.66 -4.72 6.96
C LEU A 73 17.35 -6.22 7.07
N PRO A 74 17.51 -6.82 8.26
CA PRO A 74 17.14 -8.21 8.45
C PRO A 74 15.66 -8.34 8.13
N GLN A 75 15.32 -9.16 7.12
CA GLN A 75 13.95 -9.56 6.83
C GLN A 75 13.46 -10.55 7.90
N THR A 76 13.66 -10.21 9.18
CA THR A 76 13.09 -10.94 10.30
C THR A 76 11.60 -10.98 10.02
N THR A 77 11.11 -12.20 9.82
CA THR A 77 9.69 -12.56 9.85
C THR A 77 9.06 -11.70 10.93
N LEU A 78 8.24 -10.72 10.54
CA LEU A 78 7.53 -9.85 11.46
C LEU A 78 6.89 -10.78 12.48
N GLN A 79 7.48 -10.86 13.68
CA GLN A 79 6.94 -11.73 14.69
C GLN A 79 5.57 -11.15 15.01
N PRO A 80 4.49 -11.95 14.95
CA PRO A 80 3.17 -11.47 15.33
C PRO A 80 3.32 -10.78 16.67
N CYS A 81 2.80 -9.55 16.79
CA CYS A 81 2.69 -8.90 18.09
C CYS A 81 2.12 -9.95 19.05
N PRO A 82 2.82 -10.31 20.14
CA PRO A 82 2.33 -11.34 21.04
C PRO A 82 0.95 -10.87 21.48
N SER A 83 -0.10 -11.55 20.99
CA SER A 83 -1.46 -11.29 21.45
C SER A 83 -1.42 -11.39 22.95
N ASP A 84 -1.87 -10.33 23.62
CA ASP A 84 -2.03 -10.31 25.07
C ASP A 84 -2.79 -11.57 25.47
N LYS A 85 -2.05 -12.55 25.98
CA LYS A 85 -2.66 -13.63 26.74
C LYS A 85 -2.92 -13.04 28.10
N ASN A 86 -4.17 -13.20 28.55
CA ASN A 86 -4.71 -12.90 29.89
C ASN A 86 -5.32 -11.49 29.98
N GLY A 87 -6.59 -11.31 30.32
CA GLY A 87 -7.65 -12.22 30.73
C GLY A 87 -8.92 -11.43 31.00
#